data_AF-U3AKC0-F1
#
_entry.id   AF-U3AKC0-F1
#
_cell.length_a   1.000
_cell.length_b   1.000
_cell.length_c   1.000
_cell.angle_alpha   90.00
_cell.angle_beta   90.00
_cell.angle_gamma   90.00
#
_symmetry.space_group_name_H-M   'P 1'
#
loop_
_entity.id
_entity.type
_entity.pdbx_description
1 polymer ?
#
loop_
_entity_poly.entity_id
_entity_poly.type
_entity_poly.pdbx_seq_one_letter_code
_entity_poly.pdbx_strand_id
1 'polypeptide(L)'
;MEDNNVLHLDLFSIKDGTSEDASDVVPFDFFPTDDDLVRHASSDEYVVLWRGTNRVQAENILQNKTASGVSKNDVIAMPELKPKKKIPSRYAKKSRFHDQIGRGRNLPEYTASKDVGNGYARDHYLVVVEVKRSLLTQGSRSESGWILEPNANVKPIAVVDCTLGKPEPFTPNGS
;
A
#
# COMPACT_ATOMS: atom_id res chain seq x y z
N MET A 1 -39.25 -3.81 13.37
CA MET A 1 -38.49 -2.96 12.43
C MET A 1 -37.48 -2.25 13.29
N GLU A 2 -36.28 -2.83 13.37
CA GLU A 2 -35.21 -2.30 14.21
C GLU A 2 -34.43 -1.28 13.37
N ASP A 3 -34.32 -0.08 13.93
CA ASP A 3 -33.58 1.03 13.35
C ASP A 3 -32.12 0.62 13.17
N ASN A 4 -31.70 0.52 11.90
CA ASN A 4 -30.31 0.37 11.51
C ASN A 4 -29.58 1.67 11.86
N ASN A 5 -29.07 1.71 13.09
CA ASN A 5 -28.19 2.74 13.59
C ASN A 5 -26.82 2.58 12.90
N VAL A 6 -26.73 3.03 11.65
CA VAL A 6 -25.46 3.21 10.94
C VAL A 6 -24.75 4.34 11.67
N LEU A 7 -23.80 3.97 12.53
CA LEU A 7 -22.82 4.90 13.07
C LEU A 7 -22.03 5.46 11.88
N HIS A 8 -22.49 6.59 11.37
CA HIS A 8 -21.73 7.45 10.49
C HIS A 8 -20.62 8.06 11.36
N LEU A 9 -19.57 7.27 11.59
CA LEU A 9 -18.31 7.79 12.11
C LEU A 9 -17.80 8.75 11.05
N ASP A 10 -17.91 10.04 11.35
CA ASP A 10 -17.36 11.13 10.57
C ASP A 10 -15.93 10.76 10.13
N LEU A 11 -15.85 10.43 8.84
CA LEU A 11 -14.64 10.10 8.14
C LEU A 11 -13.67 11.26 8.35
N PHE A 12 -12.47 10.91 8.82
CA PHE A 12 -11.27 11.73 8.89
C PHE A 12 -11.34 12.99 8.02
N SER A 13 -11.33 14.14 8.70
CA SER A 13 -11.29 15.45 8.07
C SER A 13 -10.18 15.47 7.01
N ILE A 14 -10.58 15.52 5.74
CA ILE A 14 -9.70 15.76 4.59
C ILE A 14 -9.14 17.15 4.83
N LYS A 15 -7.93 17.23 5.40
CA LYS A 15 -7.24 18.51 5.58
C LYS A 15 -6.69 18.91 4.22
N ASP A 16 -7.24 19.99 3.66
CA ASP A 16 -6.68 20.65 2.47
C ASP A 16 -5.20 20.97 2.75
N GLY A 17 -4.31 20.25 2.06
CA GLY A 17 -2.86 20.43 2.14
C GLY A 17 -2.43 21.79 1.61
N THR A 18 -2.59 22.84 2.40
CA THR A 18 -2.16 24.20 2.08
C THR A 18 -0.92 24.53 2.89
N SER A 19 0.24 24.05 2.45
CA SER A 19 1.53 24.64 2.83
C SER A 19 2.33 24.94 1.57
N GLU A 20 2.76 26.20 1.45
CA GLU A 20 3.50 26.75 0.31
C GLU A 20 4.90 26.15 0.12
N ASP A 21 5.30 25.19 0.96
CA ASP A 21 6.40 24.27 0.74
C ASP A 21 5.87 22.93 0.22
N ALA A 22 5.78 22.81 -1.11
CA ALA A 22 5.24 21.67 -1.85
C ALA A 22 6.05 20.34 -1.74
N SER A 23 6.84 20.18 -0.66
CA SER A 23 7.60 18.97 -0.37
C SER A 23 6.87 17.97 0.52
N ASP A 24 5.96 18.42 1.39
CA ASP A 24 5.30 17.58 2.40
C ASP A 24 3.78 17.61 2.27
N VAL A 25 3.24 16.70 1.46
CA VAL A 25 1.79 16.61 1.20
C VAL A 25 1.05 15.87 2.33
N VAL A 26 1.76 15.35 3.33
CA VAL A 26 1.22 14.43 4.34
C VAL A 26 1.30 15.05 5.73
N PRO A 27 0.19 15.11 6.49
CA PRO A 27 0.23 15.60 7.85
C PRO A 27 1.21 14.79 8.71
N PHE A 28 1.96 15.51 9.55
CA PHE A 28 3.14 15.06 10.33
C PHE A 28 2.92 13.84 11.26
N ASP A 29 1.70 13.36 11.46
CA ASP A 29 1.42 12.35 12.51
C ASP A 29 1.55 10.89 12.01
N PHE A 30 1.77 10.65 10.72
CA PHE A 30 1.70 9.30 10.14
C PHE A 30 2.88 8.92 9.23
N PHE A 31 4.12 9.16 9.66
CA PHE A 31 5.32 8.75 8.92
C PHE A 31 5.39 7.23 8.69
N PRO A 32 5.97 6.78 7.55
CA PRO A 32 6.21 5.36 7.36
C PRO A 32 7.27 4.90 8.36
N THR A 33 7.18 3.65 8.80
CA THR A 33 8.24 3.02 9.59
C THR A 33 9.51 2.99 8.75
N ASP A 34 10.63 3.39 9.34
CA ASP A 34 11.95 3.37 8.69
C ASP A 34 12.26 2.00 8.07
N ASP A 35 12.85 1.97 6.87
CA ASP A 35 13.04 0.73 6.11
C ASP A 35 13.93 -0.28 6.86
N ASP A 36 14.94 0.19 7.59
CA ASP A 36 15.78 -0.71 8.40
C ASP A 36 15.00 -1.25 9.60
N LEU A 37 14.11 -0.46 10.21
CA LEU A 37 13.20 -0.97 11.24
C LEU A 37 12.23 -2.01 10.68
N VAL A 38 11.65 -1.79 9.49
CA VAL A 38 10.79 -2.81 8.85
C VAL A 38 11.60 -4.09 8.59
N ARG A 39 12.86 -3.99 8.16
CA ARG A 39 13.70 -5.19 7.89
C ARG A 39 13.97 -6.03 9.13
N HIS A 40 14.16 -5.39 10.27
CA HIS A 40 14.54 -6.06 11.52
C HIS A 40 13.38 -6.32 12.47
N ALA A 41 12.18 -5.83 12.16
CA ALA A 41 10.96 -6.10 12.92
C ALA A 41 10.68 -7.60 13.06
N SER A 42 10.12 -7.99 14.21
CA SER A 42 9.64 -9.36 14.44
C SER A 42 8.48 -9.69 13.49
N SER A 43 8.14 -10.98 13.36
CA SER A 43 7.05 -11.38 12.45
C SER A 43 5.67 -10.85 12.85
N ASP A 44 5.42 -10.69 14.14
CA ASP A 44 4.16 -10.24 14.72
C ASP A 44 4.06 -8.73 14.93
N GLU A 45 5.17 -8.01 14.84
CA GLU A 45 5.20 -6.55 14.87
C GLU A 45 4.46 -5.94 13.69
N TYR A 46 3.78 -4.83 13.98
CA TYR A 46 3.10 -4.01 13.00
C TYR A 46 4.00 -2.85 12.57
N VAL A 47 3.98 -2.56 11.27
CA VAL A 47 4.72 -1.45 10.67
C VAL A 47 3.76 -0.57 9.88
N VAL A 48 4.12 0.70 9.74
CA VAL A 48 3.38 1.68 8.94
C VAL A 48 4.05 1.81 7.59
N LEU A 49 3.28 1.67 6.52
CA LEU A 49 3.76 1.82 5.14
C LEU A 49 2.84 2.72 4.33
N TRP A 50 3.40 3.31 3.29
CA TRP A 50 2.74 4.29 2.44
C TRP A 50 2.52 3.74 1.03
N ARG A 51 1.48 4.21 0.34
CA ARG A 51 1.27 3.93 -1.09
C ARG A 51 0.59 5.10 -1.76
N GLY A 52 1.24 5.69 -2.76
CA GLY A 52 0.57 6.60 -3.68
C GLY A 52 -0.36 5.80 -4.59
N THR A 53 -1.59 6.25 -4.78
CA THR A 53 -2.56 5.55 -5.62
C THR A 53 -3.65 6.50 -6.10
N ASN A 54 -4.53 6.05 -6.99
CA ASN A 54 -5.64 6.88 -7.43
C ASN A 54 -6.82 6.87 -6.44
N ARG A 55 -7.76 7.81 -6.59
CA ARG A 55 -8.91 7.95 -5.68
C ARG A 55 -9.68 6.64 -5.48
N VAL A 56 -10.07 6.01 -6.59
CA VAL A 56 -10.89 4.79 -6.58
C VAL A 56 -10.16 3.67 -5.83
N GLN A 57 -8.86 3.54 -6.05
CA GLN A 57 -8.05 2.53 -5.41
C GLN A 57 -7.85 2.80 -3.91
N ALA A 58 -7.72 4.06 -3.50
CA ALA A 58 -7.64 4.46 -2.09
C ALA A 58 -8.96 4.15 -1.36
N GLU A 59 -10.11 4.50 -1.95
CA GLU A 59 -11.44 4.20 -1.44
C GLU A 59 -11.66 2.68 -1.29
N ASN A 60 -11.24 1.91 -2.30
CA ASN A 60 -11.29 0.45 -2.28
C ASN A 60 -10.45 -0.17 -1.15
N ILE A 61 -9.22 0.33 -0.91
CA ILE A 61 -8.37 -0.14 0.20
C ILE A 61 -9.01 0.21 1.54
N LEU A 62 -9.56 1.41 1.68
CA LEU A 62 -10.25 1.85 2.89
C LEU A 62 -11.47 0.98 3.21
N GLN A 63 -12.29 0.69 2.19
CA GLN A 63 -13.52 -0.09 2.32
C GLN A 63 -13.24 -1.58 2.59
N ASN A 64 -12.36 -2.19 1.79
CA ASN A 64 -12.15 -3.64 1.82
C ASN A 64 -11.07 -4.07 2.83
N LYS A 65 -10.24 -3.14 3.29
CA LYS A 65 -9.14 -3.38 4.26
C LYS A 65 -8.18 -4.47 3.77
N THR A 66 -7.91 -4.47 2.47
CA THR A 66 -6.96 -5.36 1.79
C THR A 66 -5.91 -4.55 1.05
N ALA A 67 -4.72 -5.13 0.84
CA ALA A 67 -3.58 -4.43 0.25
C ALA A 67 -3.83 -3.86 -1.17
N SER A 68 -4.65 -4.55 -1.98
CA SER A 68 -5.09 -4.10 -3.31
C SER A 68 -6.50 -3.53 -3.34
N GLY A 69 -7.17 -3.38 -2.19
CA GLY A 69 -8.56 -2.94 -2.15
C GLY A 69 -9.56 -3.88 -2.84
N VAL A 70 -9.20 -5.14 -3.08
CA VAL A 70 -10.13 -6.18 -3.55
C VAL A 70 -10.92 -6.77 -2.38
N SER A 71 -12.09 -7.37 -2.64
CA SER A 71 -12.83 -8.05 -1.58
C SER A 71 -12.03 -9.23 -1.02
N LYS A 72 -12.14 -9.51 0.28
CA LYS A 72 -11.46 -10.66 0.91
C LYS A 72 -11.89 -12.01 0.32
N ASN A 73 -13.12 -12.06 -0.20
CA ASN A 73 -13.69 -13.24 -0.85
C ASN A 73 -13.36 -13.31 -2.33
N ASP A 74 -12.81 -12.24 -2.92
CA ASP A 74 -12.27 -12.30 -4.26
C ASP A 74 -10.99 -13.12 -4.18
N VAL A 75 -11.11 -14.40 -4.53
CA VAL A 75 -9.96 -15.20 -4.92
C VAL A 75 -9.45 -14.57 -6.21
N ILE A 76 -8.57 -13.57 -6.11
CA ILE A 76 -7.67 -13.28 -7.21
C ILE A 76 -6.89 -14.58 -7.36
N ALA A 77 -7.21 -15.36 -8.40
CA ALA A 77 -6.57 -16.62 -8.66
C ALA A 77 -5.07 -16.36 -8.76
N MET A 78 -4.35 -16.59 -7.67
CA MET A 78 -2.93 -16.76 -7.70
C MET A 78 -2.74 -18.07 -8.45
N PRO A 79 -2.25 -18.09 -9.70
CA PRO A 79 -1.89 -19.36 -10.29
C PRO A 79 -0.88 -19.98 -9.33
N GLU A 80 -1.17 -21.20 -8.86
CA GLU A 80 -0.25 -21.94 -8.00
C GLU A 80 1.15 -21.81 -8.60
N LEU A 81 2.10 -21.39 -7.77
CA LEU A 81 3.52 -21.46 -8.10
C LEU A 81 3.82 -22.94 -8.35
N LYS A 82 3.64 -23.42 -9.60
CA LYS A 82 4.11 -24.76 -9.98
C LYS A 82 5.57 -24.81 -9.58
N PRO A 83 6.00 -25.68 -8.64
CA PRO A 83 7.36 -25.68 -8.16
C PRO A 83 8.26 -26.05 -9.35
N LYS A 84 8.90 -25.03 -9.96
CA LYS A 84 9.97 -25.30 -10.92
C LYS A 84 11.12 -25.90 -10.10
N LYS A 85 11.48 -27.15 -10.44
CA LYS A 85 12.66 -27.95 -10.03
C LYS A 85 13.51 -27.31 -8.92
N LYS A 86 13.53 -27.95 -7.73
CA LYS A 86 14.39 -27.68 -6.56
C LYS A 86 15.60 -26.79 -6.89
N ILE A 87 15.41 -25.47 -6.81
CA ILE A 87 16.51 -24.52 -6.77
C ILE A 87 16.99 -24.52 -5.31
N PRO A 88 18.28 -24.69 -5.01
CA PRO A 88 18.79 -24.69 -3.64
C PRO A 88 18.28 -23.45 -2.90
N SER A 89 17.76 -23.62 -1.67
CA SER A 89 16.99 -22.61 -0.93
C SER A 89 17.70 -21.26 -0.73
N ARG A 90 19.02 -21.21 -0.97
CA ARG A 90 19.85 -20.00 -0.99
C ARG A 90 19.51 -19.01 -2.11
N TYR A 91 18.77 -19.42 -3.15
CA TYR A 91 18.39 -18.57 -4.29
C TYR A 91 16.88 -18.33 -4.45
N ALA A 92 16.03 -18.98 -3.64
CA ALA A 92 14.57 -18.88 -3.74
C ALA A 92 14.03 -17.47 -3.41
N LYS A 93 14.75 -16.67 -2.62
CA LYS A 93 14.36 -15.28 -2.32
C LYS A 93 14.54 -14.32 -3.50
N LYS A 94 15.37 -14.64 -4.50
CA LYS A 94 15.62 -13.77 -5.67
C LYS A 94 14.56 -13.87 -6.77
N SER A 95 13.64 -14.84 -6.72
CA SER A 95 12.79 -15.16 -7.87
C SER A 95 11.43 -14.44 -7.90
N ARG A 96 11.00 -13.76 -6.83
CA ARG A 96 9.68 -13.10 -6.82
C ARG A 96 9.64 -11.85 -7.71
N PHE A 97 10.73 -11.08 -7.76
CA PHE A 97 10.89 -9.92 -8.65
C PHE A 97 10.89 -10.29 -10.13
N HIS A 98 11.69 -11.29 -10.52
CA HIS A 98 11.73 -11.75 -11.91
C HIS A 98 10.44 -12.48 -12.33
N ASP A 99 9.67 -13.02 -11.39
CA ASP A 99 8.37 -13.64 -11.66
C ASP A 99 7.23 -12.62 -11.90
N GLN A 100 7.42 -11.33 -11.57
CA GLN A 100 6.43 -10.25 -11.84
C GLN A 100 6.37 -9.91 -13.34
N ILE A 101 7.53 -9.67 -13.97
CA ILE A 101 7.65 -9.28 -15.39
C ILE A 101 7.21 -10.41 -16.32
N GLY A 102 7.46 -11.67 -15.94
CA GLY A 102 7.14 -12.83 -16.78
C GLY A 102 5.67 -13.27 -16.78
N ARG A 103 4.77 -12.63 -16.01
CA ARG A 103 3.38 -13.11 -15.81
C ARG A 103 2.28 -12.04 -15.77
N GLY A 104 2.58 -10.77 -16.01
CA GLY A 104 1.56 -9.70 -15.99
C GLY A 104 0.92 -9.48 -14.61
N ARG A 105 1.66 -9.70 -13.53
CA ARG A 105 1.17 -9.58 -12.15
C ARG A 105 1.51 -8.20 -11.58
N ASN A 106 0.52 -7.31 -11.46
CA ASN A 106 0.64 -6.09 -10.63
C ASN A 106 0.29 -6.46 -9.17
N LEU A 107 1.29 -6.89 -8.40
CA LEU A 107 1.13 -7.05 -6.96
C LEU A 107 1.17 -5.67 -6.30
N PRO A 108 0.38 -5.44 -5.24
CA PRO A 108 0.40 -4.15 -4.55
C PRO A 108 1.76 -3.96 -3.87
N GLU A 109 2.41 -2.84 -4.18
CA GLU A 109 3.64 -2.41 -3.54
C GLU A 109 3.41 -1.15 -2.70
N TYR A 110 3.92 -1.19 -1.47
CA TYR A 110 3.93 -0.10 -0.51
C TYR A 110 5.38 0.28 -0.22
N THR A 111 5.63 1.47 0.32
CA THR A 111 6.97 1.99 0.58
C THR A 111 7.16 2.39 2.04
N ALA A 112 8.37 2.14 2.54
CA ALA A 112 8.89 2.68 3.80
C ALA A 112 9.57 4.05 3.59
N SER A 113 9.66 4.56 2.36
CA SER A 113 10.25 5.86 2.04
C SER A 113 9.17 6.94 1.90
N LYS A 114 9.31 8.00 2.70
CA LYS A 114 8.47 9.20 2.62
C LYS A 114 8.54 9.82 1.22
N ASP A 115 9.74 10.01 0.68
CA ASP A 115 9.95 10.69 -0.60
C ASP A 115 9.32 9.93 -1.77
N VAL A 116 9.46 8.60 -1.76
CA VAL A 116 8.83 7.73 -2.76
C VAL A 116 7.31 7.82 -2.64
N GLY A 117 6.77 7.69 -1.43
CA GLY A 117 5.32 7.77 -1.21
C GLY A 117 4.74 9.12 -1.63
N ASN A 118 5.40 10.22 -1.27
CA ASN A 118 5.04 11.57 -1.72
C ASN A 118 5.11 11.70 -3.24
N GLY A 119 6.15 11.13 -3.86
CA GLY A 119 6.33 11.14 -5.30
C GLY A 119 5.17 10.49 -6.05
N TYR A 120 4.77 9.28 -5.63
CA TYR A 120 3.65 8.55 -6.24
C TYR A 120 2.27 9.12 -5.87
N ALA A 121 2.15 9.79 -4.73
CA ALA A 121 0.90 10.42 -4.34
C ALA A 121 0.71 11.82 -4.94
N ARG A 122 1.74 12.42 -5.53
CA ARG A 122 1.65 13.78 -6.11
C ARG A 122 0.51 13.84 -7.13
N ASP A 123 -0.37 14.83 -6.96
CA ASP A 123 -1.58 15.04 -7.76
C ASP A 123 -2.60 13.86 -7.70
N HIS A 124 -2.45 12.95 -6.74
CA HIS A 124 -3.22 11.73 -6.55
C HIS A 124 -3.66 11.58 -5.08
N TYR A 125 -3.67 10.36 -4.53
CA TYR A 125 -3.98 10.05 -3.13
C TYR A 125 -2.85 9.28 -2.48
N LEU A 126 -2.59 9.54 -1.20
CA LEU A 126 -1.72 8.71 -0.38
C LEU A 126 -2.55 7.84 0.55
N VAL A 127 -2.30 6.54 0.54
CA VAL A 127 -2.84 5.60 1.53
C VAL A 127 -1.75 5.26 2.54
N VAL A 128 -2.09 5.38 3.82
CA VAL A 128 -1.25 4.96 4.93
C VAL A 128 -1.87 3.74 5.59
N VAL A 129 -1.10 2.67 5.70
CA VAL A 129 -1.56 1.41 6.29
C VAL A 129 -0.64 0.95 7.42
N GLU A 130 -1.25 0.34 8.43
CA GLU A 130 -0.57 -0.47 9.43
C GLU A 130 -0.73 -1.95 9.05
N VAL A 131 0.35 -2.72 9.05
CA VAL A 131 0.37 -4.12 8.58
C VAL A 131 1.38 -4.96 9.33
N LYS A 132 1.07 -6.25 9.57
CA LYS A 132 2.01 -7.19 10.20
C LYS A 132 3.21 -7.44 9.29
N ARG A 133 4.41 -7.40 9.86
CA ARG A 133 5.66 -7.65 9.15
C ARG A 133 5.71 -9.02 8.47
N SER A 134 5.09 -10.06 9.04
CA SER A 134 5.02 -11.40 8.46
C SER A 134 4.33 -11.46 7.09
N LEU A 135 3.50 -10.47 6.76
CA LEU A 135 2.79 -10.40 5.48
C LEU A 135 3.62 -9.76 4.36
N LEU A 136 4.75 -9.14 4.70
CA LEU A 136 5.56 -8.35 3.79
C LEU A 136 6.66 -9.20 3.12
N THR A 137 6.75 -9.07 1.80
CA THR A 137 7.90 -9.50 1.01
C THR A 137 8.68 -8.26 0.59
N GLN A 138 10.02 -8.27 0.68
CA GLN A 138 10.81 -7.14 0.20
C GLN A 138 10.54 -6.91 -1.30
N GLY A 139 10.11 -5.69 -1.59
CA GLY A 139 9.92 -5.10 -2.89
C GLY A 139 11.20 -4.42 -3.43
N SER A 140 11.01 -3.32 -4.14
CA SER A 140 12.03 -2.51 -4.76
C SER A 140 13.00 -1.96 -3.72
N ARG A 141 14.29 -2.34 -3.82
CA ARG A 141 15.29 -1.90 -2.84
C ARG A 141 15.59 -0.41 -2.94
N SER A 142 15.54 0.16 -4.14
CA SER A 142 15.78 1.58 -4.38
C SER A 142 14.62 2.45 -3.88
N GLU A 143 13.42 1.88 -3.82
CA GLU A 143 12.20 2.60 -3.43
C GLU A 143 11.73 2.24 -2.02
N SER A 144 12.56 1.51 -1.25
CA SER A 144 12.20 0.96 0.07
C SER A 144 10.84 0.24 0.03
N GLY A 145 10.64 -0.51 -1.05
CA GLY A 145 9.38 -1.13 -1.42
C GLY A 145 9.13 -2.45 -0.69
N TRP A 146 7.86 -2.73 -0.44
CA TRP A 146 7.34 -3.87 0.29
C TRP A 146 6.06 -4.37 -0.39
N ILE A 147 6.11 -5.61 -0.85
CA ILE A 147 5.03 -6.26 -1.59
C ILE A 147 4.14 -7.04 -0.62
N LEU A 148 2.84 -6.90 -0.81
CA LEU A 148 1.79 -7.66 -0.13
C LEU A 148 1.06 -8.58 -1.12
N GLU A 149 0.45 -9.65 -0.60
CA GLU A 149 -0.56 -10.35 -1.38
C GLU A 149 -1.79 -9.44 -1.57
N PRO A 150 -2.47 -9.45 -2.72
CA PRO A 150 -3.56 -8.52 -3.01
C PRO A 150 -4.69 -8.49 -1.96
N ASN A 151 -5.04 -9.66 -1.43
CA ASN A 151 -6.07 -9.84 -0.42
C ASN A 151 -5.53 -9.82 1.02
N ALA A 152 -4.24 -9.52 1.23
CA ALA A 152 -3.65 -9.44 2.55
C ALA A 152 -4.36 -8.37 3.39
N ASN A 153 -4.70 -8.72 4.63
CA ASN A 153 -5.34 -7.79 5.56
C ASN A 153 -4.38 -6.66 5.90
N VAL A 154 -4.85 -5.42 5.69
CA VAL A 154 -4.19 -4.21 6.14
C VAL A 154 -5.13 -3.43 7.04
N LYS A 155 -4.60 -2.57 7.90
CA LYS A 155 -5.39 -1.59 8.65
C LYS A 155 -5.12 -0.21 8.04
N PRO A 156 -6.00 0.31 7.18
CA PRO A 156 -5.90 1.69 6.72
C PRO A 156 -6.01 2.62 7.92
N ILE A 157 -5.02 3.49 8.11
CA ILE A 157 -5.01 4.47 9.21
C ILE A 157 -5.24 5.89 8.73
N ALA A 158 -4.89 6.19 7.47
CA ALA A 158 -5.21 7.47 6.84
C ALA A 158 -5.29 7.32 5.32
N VAL A 159 -6.07 8.20 4.71
CA VAL A 159 -6.03 8.51 3.27
C VAL A 159 -5.89 10.03 3.16
N VAL A 160 -4.94 10.48 2.35
CA VAL A 160 -4.67 11.91 2.13
C VAL A 160 -4.97 12.23 0.68
N ASP A 161 -5.78 13.27 0.47
CA ASP A 161 -5.99 13.86 -0.85
C ASP A 161 -4.80 14.77 -1.19
N CYS A 162 -4.01 14.35 -2.16
CA CYS A 162 -2.81 15.04 -2.61
C CYS A 162 -3.03 15.76 -3.95
N THR A 163 -4.30 15.88 -4.40
CA THR A 163 -4.68 16.61 -5.63
C THR A 163 -4.67 18.13 -5.45
N LEU A 164 -4.65 18.60 -4.19
CA LEU A 164 -4.67 20.01 -3.83
C LEU A 164 -5.88 20.75 -4.43
N GLY A 165 -7.03 20.07 -4.50
CA GLY A 165 -8.28 20.60 -5.04
C GLY A 165 -8.36 20.62 -6.57
N LYS A 166 -7.38 20.04 -7.27
CA LYS A 166 -7.38 19.89 -8.73
C LYS A 166 -8.05 18.57 -9.13
N PRO A 167 -8.56 18.45 -10.38
CA PRO A 167 -8.94 17.16 -10.92
C PRO A 167 -7.76 16.19 -10.91
N GLU A 168 -7.96 14.99 -10.39
CA GLU A 168 -6.98 13.91 -10.45
C GLU A 168 -6.64 13.59 -11.92
N PRO A 169 -5.35 13.52 -12.30
CA PRO A 169 -4.96 13.18 -13.66
C PRO A 169 -5.30 11.72 -13.99
N PHE A 170 -5.75 11.47 -15.22
CA PHE A 170 -6.00 10.11 -15.73
C PHE A 170 -4.69 9.46 -16.16
N THR A 171 -3.77 9.26 -15.22
CA THR A 171 -2.52 8.54 -15.40
C THR A 171 -2.56 7.23 -14.62
N PRO A 172 -2.08 6.10 -15.18
CA PRO A 172 -1.87 4.90 -14.40
C PRO A 172 -0.88 5.25 -13.30
N ASN A 173 -1.34 5.27 -12.04
CA ASN A 173 -0.43 5.55 -10.94
C ASN A 173 0.55 4.37 -10.85
N GLY A 174 1.86 4.65 -10.88
CA GLY A 174 2.90 3.67 -11.23
C GLY A 174 3.27 2.66 -10.15
N SER A 175 2.32 2.27 -9.28
CA SER A 175 2.56 1.44 -8.08
C SER A 175 1.58 0.29 -7.85
#